data_AF-A0A397F790-F1
#
_entry.id   AF-A0A397F790-F1
#
_cell.length_a   1.000
_cell.length_b   1.000
_cell.length_c   1.000
_cell.angle_alpha   90.00
_cell.angle_beta   90.00
_cell.angle_gamma   90.00
#
_symmetry.space_group_name_H-M   'P 1'
#
loop_
_entity.id
_entity.type
_entity.pdbx_description
1 polymer ?
#
loop_
_entity_poly.entity_id
_entity_poly.type
_entity_poly.pdbx_seq_one_letter_code
_entity_poly.pdbx_strand_id
1 'polypeptide(L)'
;MLAQFEDPSRGGEGGNTYGDSSNCSFSPWDTTLLSDGLLWDVRSTKLVHKFDKLSNVGYGVFNPSGNEVIINSAVWDLRTFKLLRVVPALESSRIQFCHTRPLMYVYSPFEPVAAKETSKKLAKNRTWLRVLDTRDYKDVSTVDIERPIYDVALNAQETALG
;
A
#
# COMPACT_ATOMS: atom_id res chain seq x y z
N MET A 1 -17.74 3.20 -18.12
CA MET A 1 -16.73 4.13 -17.57
C MET A 1 -15.35 3.48 -17.36
N LEU A 2 -15.20 2.14 -17.42
CA LEU A 2 -13.94 1.42 -17.19
C LEU A 2 -12.94 1.40 -18.39
N ALA A 3 -13.30 1.97 -19.55
CA ALA A 3 -12.52 1.83 -20.80
C ALA A 3 -11.48 2.94 -21.04
N GLN A 4 -11.13 3.76 -20.03
CA GLN A 4 -10.29 4.95 -20.23
C GLN A 4 -8.87 4.85 -19.67
N PHE A 5 -8.55 3.82 -18.88
CA PHE A 5 -7.22 3.60 -18.32
C PHE A 5 -6.61 2.33 -18.94
N GLU A 6 -6.20 2.41 -20.20
CA GLU A 6 -5.43 1.33 -20.84
C GLU A 6 -3.94 1.59 -20.70
N ASP A 7 -3.22 0.61 -20.12
CA ASP A 7 -1.76 0.61 -20.07
C ASP A 7 -1.19 0.53 -21.51
N PRO A 8 -0.47 1.56 -21.99
CA PRO A 8 0.14 1.54 -23.33
C PRO A 8 1.16 0.42 -23.51
N SER A 9 1.72 -0.13 -22.41
CA SER A 9 2.76 -1.16 -22.43
C SER A 9 2.22 -2.60 -22.49
N ARG A 10 0.89 -2.79 -22.47
CA ARG A 10 0.26 -4.12 -22.49
C ARG A 10 0.52 -4.96 -23.76
N GLY A 11 1.06 -4.35 -24.82
CA GLY A 11 1.30 -4.98 -26.12
C GLY A 11 2.75 -5.39 -26.42
N GLY A 12 3.72 -5.07 -25.56
CA GLY A 12 5.13 -5.35 -25.84
C GLY A 12 5.96 -5.36 -24.56
N GLU A 13 6.62 -6.50 -24.32
CA GLU A 13 7.45 -6.82 -23.15
C GLU A 13 6.64 -7.20 -21.90
N GLY A 14 7.01 -8.34 -21.30
CA GLY A 14 6.30 -8.98 -20.20
C GLY A 14 5.90 -7.99 -19.11
N GLY A 15 4.59 -7.82 -18.95
CA GLY A 15 4.00 -6.78 -18.11
C GLY A 15 4.64 -6.73 -16.73
N ASN A 16 5.23 -5.59 -16.40
CA ASN A 16 5.75 -5.29 -15.07
C ASN A 16 4.60 -4.99 -14.10
N THR A 17 3.55 -5.81 -14.15
CA THR A 17 2.30 -5.71 -13.43
C THR A 17 2.37 -6.58 -12.18
N TYR A 18 1.73 -6.16 -11.11
CA TYR A 18 1.54 -6.94 -9.89
C TYR A 18 0.34 -7.90 -10.03
N GLY A 19 -0.64 -7.59 -10.88
CA GLY A 19 -1.82 -8.44 -11.07
C GLY A 19 -2.71 -8.45 -9.82
N ASP A 20 -3.11 -9.63 -9.35
CA ASP A 20 -4.03 -9.76 -8.20
C ASP A 20 -3.43 -9.30 -6.86
N SER A 21 -2.11 -9.06 -6.80
CA SER A 21 -1.42 -8.55 -5.61
C SER A 21 -1.34 -7.02 -5.54
N SER A 22 -2.14 -6.30 -6.33
CA SER A 22 -2.27 -4.84 -6.30
C SER A 22 -3.63 -4.36 -5.77
N ASN A 23 -3.76 -3.06 -5.59
CA ASN A 23 -5.00 -2.36 -5.32
C ASN A 23 -5.11 -1.13 -6.23
N CYS A 24 -6.22 -0.43 -6.08
CA CYS A 24 -6.46 0.87 -6.68
C CYS A 24 -6.68 1.90 -5.56
N SER A 25 -6.05 3.06 -5.64
CA SER A 25 -6.13 4.12 -4.63
C SER A 25 -6.17 5.50 -5.28
N PHE A 26 -7.10 6.35 -4.86
CA PHE A 26 -7.11 7.76 -5.22
C PHE A 26 -6.17 8.56 -4.32
N SER A 27 -5.56 9.61 -4.87
CA SER A 27 -4.81 10.57 -4.06
C SER A 27 -5.73 11.39 -3.16
N PRO A 28 -5.22 12.05 -2.09
CA PRO A 28 -6.05 12.80 -1.15
C PRO A 28 -6.86 13.95 -1.77
N TRP A 29 -6.53 14.36 -3.00
CA TRP A 29 -7.22 15.42 -3.74
C TRP A 29 -7.96 14.92 -4.98
N ASP A 30 -8.12 13.61 -5.14
CA ASP A 30 -8.81 12.95 -6.26
C ASP A 30 -8.29 13.34 -7.67
N THR A 31 -7.07 13.86 -7.75
CA THR A 31 -6.46 14.30 -9.01
C THR A 31 -5.71 13.18 -9.72
N THR A 32 -5.23 12.21 -8.95
CA THR A 32 -4.43 11.09 -9.45
C THR A 32 -4.92 9.77 -8.88
N LEU A 33 -4.68 8.71 -9.65
CA LEU A 33 -5.05 7.34 -9.32
C LEU A 33 -3.81 6.47 -9.40
N LEU A 34 -3.57 5.67 -8.35
CA LEU A 34 -2.56 4.62 -8.37
C LEU A 34 -3.25 3.28 -8.58
N SER A 35 -2.78 2.52 -9.56
CA SER A 35 -3.18 1.13 -9.76
C SER A 35 -2.02 0.36 -10.36
N ASP A 36 -1.69 -0.81 -9.81
CA ASP A 36 -0.69 -1.70 -10.39
C ASP A 36 0.71 -1.08 -10.56
N GLY A 37 1.09 -0.17 -9.64
CA GLY A 37 2.35 0.59 -9.72
C GLY A 37 2.37 1.71 -10.77
N LEU A 38 1.23 1.95 -11.42
CA LEU A 38 1.04 2.99 -12.42
C LEU A 38 0.27 4.17 -11.80
N LEU A 39 0.82 5.36 -11.96
CA LEU A 39 0.20 6.61 -11.54
C LEU A 39 -0.48 7.27 -12.74
N TRP A 40 -1.76 7.57 -12.61
CA TRP A 40 -2.60 8.14 -13.65
C TRP A 40 -3.13 9.50 -13.23
N ASP A 41 -3.26 10.41 -14.18
CA ASP A 41 -4.03 11.63 -14.00
C ASP A 41 -5.49 11.34 -14.31
N VAL A 42 -6.37 11.59 -13.34
CA VAL A 42 -7.80 11.20 -13.42
C VAL A 42 -8.52 12.02 -14.49
N ARG A 43 -8.20 13.30 -14.63
CA ARG A 43 -8.92 14.22 -15.52
C ARG A 43 -8.60 13.98 -16.99
N SER A 44 -7.34 13.73 -17.30
CA SER A 44 -6.85 13.52 -18.66
C SER A 44 -6.75 12.05 -19.06
N THR A 45 -6.93 11.14 -18.09
CA THR A 45 -6.81 9.68 -18.25
C THR A 45 -5.45 9.26 -18.83
N LYS A 46 -4.41 10.04 -18.54
CA LYS A 46 -3.05 9.79 -19.02
C LYS A 46 -2.21 9.13 -17.93
N LEU A 47 -1.35 8.21 -18.35
CA LEU A 47 -0.28 7.70 -17.51
C LEU A 47 0.68 8.84 -17.20
N VAL A 48 0.88 9.12 -15.91
CA VAL A 48 1.82 10.12 -15.40
C VAL A 48 3.18 9.47 -15.16
N HIS A 49 3.20 8.30 -14.50
CA HIS A 49 4.44 7.63 -14.15
C HIS A 49 4.24 6.12 -13.93
N LYS A 50 5.29 5.34 -14.16
CA LYS A 50 5.38 3.91 -13.84
C LYS A 50 6.51 3.74 -12.82
N PHE A 51 6.15 3.40 -11.59
CA PHE A 51 7.14 3.16 -10.54
C PHE A 51 7.88 1.84 -10.77
N ASP A 52 9.13 1.75 -10.32
CA ASP A 52 9.89 0.52 -10.40
C ASP A 52 9.29 -0.55 -9.48
N LYS A 53 9.16 -1.77 -10.02
CA LYS A 53 8.64 -2.93 -9.27
C LYS A 53 9.71 -3.50 -8.34
N LEU A 54 9.71 -3.08 -7.09
CA LEU A 54 10.67 -3.52 -6.06
C LEU A 54 10.22 -4.75 -5.24
N SER A 55 8.98 -5.21 -5.43
CA SER A 55 8.39 -6.39 -4.77
C SER A 55 7.36 -7.07 -5.67
N ASN A 56 6.91 -8.27 -5.30
CA ASN A 56 5.78 -8.94 -5.94
C ASN A 56 4.42 -8.52 -5.34
N VAL A 57 4.43 -7.72 -4.27
CA VAL A 57 3.23 -7.10 -3.67
C VAL A 57 3.16 -5.66 -4.14
N GLY A 58 2.03 -5.29 -4.75
CA GLY A 58 1.79 -3.99 -5.38
C GLY A 58 0.73 -3.16 -4.68
N TYR A 59 0.46 -3.44 -3.40
CA TYR A 59 -0.43 -2.62 -2.61
C TYR A 59 0.18 -1.24 -2.42
N GLY A 60 -0.48 -0.22 -2.95
CA GLY A 60 -0.03 1.16 -2.83
C GLY A 60 -1.10 2.09 -2.28
N VAL A 61 -0.65 3.07 -1.51
CA VAL A 61 -1.48 4.09 -0.87
C VAL A 61 -0.76 5.43 -0.89
N PHE A 62 -1.53 6.51 -0.96
CA PHE A 62 -0.99 7.86 -0.83
C PHE A 62 -0.80 8.22 0.64
N ASN A 63 0.34 8.84 0.97
CA ASN A 63 0.49 9.48 2.27
C ASN A 63 -0.52 10.65 2.34
N PRO A 64 -1.32 10.80 3.42
CA PRO A 64 -2.29 11.89 3.57
C PRO A 64 -1.70 13.30 3.42
N SER A 65 -0.39 13.47 3.61
CA SER A 65 0.31 14.73 3.34
C SER A 65 0.34 15.14 1.86
N GLY A 66 0.03 14.22 0.95
CA GLY A 66 -0.16 14.46 -0.49
C GLY A 66 1.12 14.53 -1.32
N ASN A 67 2.31 14.37 -0.71
CA ASN A 67 3.60 14.47 -1.42
C ASN A 67 4.27 13.12 -1.69
N GLU A 68 3.74 12.04 -1.11
CA GLU A 68 4.38 10.73 -1.15
C GLU A 68 3.37 9.65 -1.51
N VAL A 69 3.85 8.63 -2.21
CA VAL A 69 3.13 7.38 -2.41
C VAL A 69 3.96 6.23 -1.86
N ILE A 70 3.30 5.33 -1.15
CA ILE A 70 3.88 4.13 -0.57
C ILE A 70 3.42 2.97 -1.44
N ILE A 71 4.34 2.19 -2.00
CA ILE A 71 4.04 0.95 -2.73
C ILE A 71 4.75 -0.18 -1.99
N ASN A 72 3.97 -1.01 -1.30
CA ASN A 72 4.46 -2.02 -0.38
C ASN A 72 5.40 -1.39 0.67
N SER A 73 6.72 -1.61 0.59
CA SER A 73 7.70 -1.01 1.49
C SER A 73 8.42 0.22 0.93
N ALA A 74 8.21 0.56 -0.34
CA ALA A 74 8.91 1.65 -1.01
C ALA A 74 8.12 2.96 -0.91
N VAL A 75 8.77 4.03 -0.45
CA VAL A 75 8.21 5.38 -0.37
C VAL A 75 8.79 6.23 -1.47
N TRP A 76 7.93 6.81 -2.30
CA TRP A 76 8.29 7.59 -3.48
C TRP A 76 7.79 9.03 -3.35
N ASP A 77 8.61 9.98 -3.80
CA ASP A 77 8.23 11.39 -3.90
C ASP A 77 7.37 11.62 -5.15
N LEU A 78 6.17 12.20 -5.01
CA LEU A 78 5.23 12.38 -6.11
C LEU A 78 5.60 13.51 -7.09
N ARG A 79 6.56 14.38 -6.73
CA ARG A 79 6.97 15.51 -7.58
C ARG A 79 8.18 15.17 -8.45
N THR A 80 9.05 14.30 -7.97
CA THR A 80 10.30 13.90 -8.62
C THR A 80 10.31 12.45 -9.04
N PHE A 81 9.35 11.65 -8.56
CA PHE A 81 9.24 10.20 -8.75
C PHE A 81 10.45 9.40 -8.27
N LYS A 82 11.26 9.99 -7.39
CA LYS A 82 12.43 9.33 -6.82
C LYS A 82 12.03 8.50 -5.61
N LEU A 83 12.68 7.34 -5.48
CA LEU A 83 12.62 6.54 -4.26
C LEU A 83 13.25 7.35 -3.12
N LEU A 84 12.46 7.67 -2.10
CA LEU A 84 12.93 8.36 -0.90
C LEU A 84 13.56 7.37 0.07
N ARG A 85 12.89 6.24 0.31
CA ARG A 85 13.34 5.19 1.24
C ARG A 85 12.56 3.90 1.08
N VAL A 86 13.14 2.82 1.62
CA VAL A 86 12.45 1.55 1.85
C VAL A 86 12.21 1.41 3.35
N VAL A 87 10.98 1.07 3.74
CA VAL A 87 10.53 0.90 5.12
C VAL A 87 10.18 -0.57 5.35
N PRO A 88 11.10 -1.40 5.87
CA PRO A 88 10.88 -2.84 6.02
C PRO A 88 9.64 -3.22 6.84
N ALA A 89 9.22 -2.35 7.77
CA ALA A 89 8.02 -2.56 8.58
C ALA A 89 6.72 -2.60 7.75
N LEU A 90 6.71 -2.01 6.54
CA LEU A 90 5.57 -1.96 5.64
C LEU A 90 5.52 -3.14 4.66
N GLU A 91 6.57 -3.97 4.61
CA GLU A 91 6.66 -5.10 3.69
C GLU A 91 5.52 -6.11 3.94
N SER A 92 4.72 -6.35 2.90
CA SER A 92 3.55 -7.24 2.92
C SER A 92 2.55 -6.89 4.03
N SER A 93 2.32 -5.59 4.23
CA SER A 93 1.40 -5.04 5.23
C SER A 93 0.32 -4.16 4.58
N ARG A 94 -0.80 -3.99 5.27
CA ARG A 94 -1.80 -2.94 5.03
C ARG A 94 -1.54 -1.76 5.95
N ILE A 95 -2.09 -0.61 5.56
CA ILE A 95 -1.92 0.66 6.26
C ILE A 95 -3.30 1.29 6.45
N GLN A 96 -3.62 1.64 7.71
CA GLN A 96 -4.75 2.47 8.07
C GLN A 96 -4.22 3.80 8.61
N PHE A 97 -4.45 4.89 7.88
CA PHE A 97 -4.03 6.22 8.31
C PHE A 97 -4.96 6.81 9.37
N CYS A 98 -4.37 7.58 10.28
CA CYS A 98 -5.08 8.54 11.13
C CYS A 98 -5.06 9.91 10.41
N HIS A 99 -6.20 10.59 10.32
CA HIS A 99 -6.34 11.87 9.63
C HIS A 99 -6.11 13.05 10.60
N THR A 100 -6.39 12.86 11.88
CA THR A 100 -6.21 13.88 12.93
C THR A 100 -4.79 13.98 13.47
N ARG A 101 -3.98 12.94 13.28
CA ARG A 101 -2.61 12.83 13.81
C ARG A 101 -1.67 12.24 12.75
N PRO A 102 -0.37 12.55 12.78
CA PRO A 102 0.61 12.02 11.83
C PRO A 102 0.99 10.57 12.19
N LEU A 103 0.01 9.68 12.30
CA LEU A 103 0.17 8.29 12.69
C LEU A 103 -0.48 7.39 11.65
N MET A 104 0.10 6.21 11.47
CA MET A 104 -0.52 5.13 10.72
C MET A 104 -0.39 3.80 11.45
N TYR A 105 -1.42 2.98 11.30
CA TYR A 105 -1.49 1.63 11.81
C TYR A 105 -1.12 0.67 10.70
N VAL A 106 -0.16 -0.20 10.99
CA VAL A 106 0.40 -1.18 10.06
C VAL A 106 0.10 -2.56 10.60
N TYR A 107 -0.47 -3.41 9.75
CA TYR A 107 -0.85 -4.79 10.10
C TYR A 107 -0.72 -5.69 8.88
N SER A 108 -0.63 -6.99 9.08
CA SER A 108 -0.63 -7.97 7.99
C SER A 108 -1.96 -8.73 8.05
N PRO A 109 -2.85 -8.58 7.06
CA PRO A 109 -4.09 -9.33 7.01
C PRO A 109 -3.81 -10.82 7.03
N PHE A 110 -4.61 -11.56 7.78
CA PHE A 110 -4.59 -12.99 7.77
C PHE A 110 -5.02 -13.51 6.40
N GLU A 111 -4.13 -14.23 5.73
CA GLU A 111 -4.45 -14.98 4.53
C GLU A 111 -4.53 -16.47 4.90
N PRO A 112 -5.69 -17.13 4.69
CA PRO A 112 -5.80 -18.56 4.92
C PRO A 112 -4.91 -19.29 3.90
N VAL A 113 -3.96 -20.07 4.41
CA VAL A 113 -3.12 -20.91 3.55
C VAL A 113 -4.02 -21.94 2.88
N ALA A 114 -4.12 -21.89 1.55
CA ALA A 114 -4.85 -22.89 0.79
C ALA A 114 -4.24 -24.27 1.09
N ALA A 115 -5.09 -25.26 1.37
CA ALA A 115 -4.72 -26.60 1.86
C ALA A 115 -3.81 -27.44 0.93
N LYS A 116 -3.28 -26.88 -0.16
CA LYS A 116 -2.47 -27.56 -1.18
C LYS A 116 -0.98 -27.19 -1.16
N GLU A 117 -0.53 -26.21 -0.38
CA GLU A 117 0.90 -25.88 -0.28
C GLU A 117 1.56 -26.52 0.94
N THR A 118 2.06 -27.75 0.77
CA THR A 118 2.85 -28.51 1.75
C THR A 118 4.31 -28.03 1.90
N SER A 119 4.64 -26.80 1.51
CA SER A 119 6.00 -26.26 1.56
C SER A 119 6.25 -25.46 2.84
N LYS A 120 7.34 -25.82 3.55
CA LYS A 120 7.86 -25.31 4.83
C LYS A 120 8.18 -23.79 4.92
N LYS A 121 7.26 -22.92 4.51
CA LYS A 121 7.17 -21.52 4.93
C LYS A 121 5.70 -21.18 5.02
N LEU A 122 5.03 -21.70 6.05
CA LEU A 122 3.82 -21.06 6.55
C LEU A 122 4.26 -19.64 6.88
N ALA A 123 3.92 -18.65 6.05
CA ALA A 123 4.15 -17.26 6.41
C ALA A 123 3.44 -17.10 7.74
N LYS A 124 4.21 -16.97 8.82
CA LYS A 124 3.65 -16.88 10.16
C LYS A 124 2.82 -15.61 10.15
N ASN A 125 1.50 -15.77 10.10
CA ASN A 125 0.57 -14.65 10.11
C ASN A 125 0.94 -13.75 11.27
N ARG A 126 1.26 -12.51 10.94
CA ARG A 126 1.72 -11.53 11.92
C ARG A 126 0.49 -11.13 12.73
N THR A 127 0.51 -11.41 14.02
CA THR A 127 -0.55 -11.02 14.95
C THR A 127 -0.29 -9.67 15.60
N TRP A 128 0.74 -8.95 15.15
CA TRP A 128 1.07 -7.63 15.68
C TRP A 128 0.37 -6.51 14.90
N LEU A 129 0.05 -5.44 15.63
CA LEU A 129 -0.33 -4.14 15.12
C LEU A 129 0.80 -3.15 15.46
N ARG A 130 1.32 -2.44 14.47
CA ARG A 130 2.41 -1.47 14.63
C ARG A 130 1.91 -0.07 14.33
N VAL A 131 2.43 0.90 15.07
CA VAL A 131 2.13 2.31 14.88
C VAL A 131 3.41 3.00 14.42
N LEU A 132 3.35 3.64 13.25
CA LEU A 132 4.45 4.44 12.70
C LEU A 132 4.05 5.92 12.61
N ASP A 133 5.03 6.82 12.74
CA ASP A 133 4.86 8.24 12.41
C ASP A 133 4.85 8.42 10.89
N THR A 134 3.88 9.13 10.31
CA THR A 134 3.75 9.27 8.85
C THR A 134 4.75 10.23 8.21
N ARG A 135 5.51 10.98 9.01
CA ARG A 135 6.48 11.98 8.52
C ARG A 135 7.87 11.39 8.32
N ASP A 136 8.27 10.46 9.19
CA ASP A 136 9.59 9.83 9.14
C ASP A 136 9.57 8.30 9.14
N TYR A 137 8.37 7.71 9.22
CA TYR A 137 8.09 6.27 9.23
C TYR A 137 8.82 5.53 10.34
N LYS A 138 9.14 6.19 11.45
CA LYS A 138 9.72 5.53 12.62
C LYS A 138 8.64 4.87 13.48
N ASP A 139 9.05 3.80 14.15
CA ASP A 139 8.23 3.09 15.12
C ASP A 139 7.86 4.00 16.29
N VAL A 140 6.56 4.06 16.58
CA VAL A 140 6.00 4.67 17.79
C VAL A 140 5.66 3.58 18.80
N SER A 141 5.01 2.50 18.35
CA SER A 141 4.63 1.37 19.20
C SER A 141 4.37 0.10 18.38
N THR A 142 4.41 -1.06 19.03
CA THR A 142 3.96 -2.33 18.48
C THR A 142 3.25 -3.12 19.58
N VAL A 143 2.07 -3.65 19.25
CA VAL A 143 1.24 -4.45 20.17
C VAL A 143 0.98 -5.79 19.51
N ASP A 144 1.21 -6.89 20.22
CA ASP A 144 0.77 -8.22 19.77
C ASP A 144 -0.70 -8.41 20.15
N ILE A 145 -1.55 -8.69 19.16
CA ILE A 145 -2.98 -8.95 19.33
C ILE A 145 -3.21 -10.42 19.72
N GLU A 146 -2.18 -11.28 19.58
CA GLU A 146 -2.21 -12.71 19.87
C GLU A 146 -3.28 -13.50 19.09
N ARG A 147 -3.89 -12.86 18.08
CA ARG A 147 -4.96 -13.40 17.24
C ARG A 147 -4.77 -12.95 15.79
N PRO A 148 -5.29 -13.72 14.81
CA PRO A 148 -5.33 -13.29 13.43
C PRO A 148 -6.04 -11.93 13.27
N ILE A 149 -5.40 -11.02 12.53
CA ILE A 149 -5.98 -9.72 12.16
C ILE A 149 -6.51 -9.85 10.74
N TYR A 150 -7.81 -9.68 10.54
CA TYR A 150 -8.41 -9.73 9.20
C TYR A 150 -8.43 -8.35 8.56
N ASP A 151 -8.83 -7.35 9.34
CA ASP A 151 -8.86 -5.96 8.96
C ASP A 151 -8.67 -5.07 10.20
N VAL A 152 -8.40 -3.78 9.97
CA VAL A 152 -8.28 -2.76 11.02
C VAL A 152 -8.89 -1.48 10.51
N ALA A 153 -9.90 -0.96 11.20
CA ALA A 153 -10.54 0.31 10.88
C ALA A 153 -10.53 1.27 12.07
N LEU A 154 -10.41 2.57 11.79
CA LEU A 154 -10.64 3.62 12.79
C LEU A 154 -12.11 4.03 12.80
N ASN A 155 -12.65 4.30 14.00
CA ASN A 155 -13.94 5.00 14.09
C ASN A 155 -13.84 6.46 13.61
N ALA A 156 -14.98 7.10 13.38
CA ALA A 156 -15.02 8.47 12.85
C ALA A 156 -14.30 9.52 13.74
N GLN A 157 -14.24 9.28 15.05
CA GLN A 157 -13.54 10.15 16.01
C GLN A 157 -12.05 9.80 16.15
N GLU A 158 -11.58 8.74 15.50
CA GLU A 158 -10.22 8.20 15.59
C GLU A 158 -9.74 7.92 17.03
N THR A 159 -10.68 7.52 17.89
CA THR A 159 -10.46 7.18 19.30
C THR A 159 -10.46 5.68 19.56
N ALA A 160 -10.96 4.86 18.62
CA ALA A 160 -11.03 3.42 18.74
C ALA A 160 -10.69 2.74 17.41
N LEU A 161 -10.08 1.56 17.51
CA LEU A 161 -9.82 0.63 16.40
C LEU A 161 -10.80 -0.55 16.49
N GLY A 162 -11.33 -0.97 15.36
CA GLY A 162 -12.20 -2.15 15.21
C GLY A 162 -11.67 -3.12 14.18
#